data_AF-A0A1Q7I6P2-F1
#
_entry.id   AF-A0A1Q7I6P2-F1
#
_cell.length_a   1.000
_cell.length_b   1.000
_cell.length_c   1.000
_cell.angle_alpha   90.00
_cell.angle_beta   90.00
_cell.angle_gamma   90.00
#
_symmetry.space_group_name_H-M   'P 1'
#
loop_
_entity.id
_entity.type
_entity.pdbx_description
1 polymer ?
#
loop_
_entity_poly.entity_id
_entity_poly.type
_entity_poly.pdbx_seq_one_letter_code
_entity_poly.pdbx_strand_id
1 'polypeptide(L)'
;MIVLGITETHCATAAILRDGAIVGCASEERFTRLKNDAGYPRLAVDALLRELALTPRDIDVVALAGTRAYRRDWMNRVLHDADYAREYYGVRLEEPARGLGRTVRKLGARVGLTDPARGKVELSERDRLALVTDHLGLDKSRIVAYDHHLCHAAAAYYGSPFAGARALVLTNDNAGDGLCATVSTGRATACCSA
;
A
#
# COMPACT_ATOMS: atom_id res chain seq x y z
N MET A 1 -10.58 9.66 -19.50
CA MET A 1 -9.99 9.79 -18.15
C MET A 1 -9.03 8.64 -17.90
N ILE A 2 -7.79 8.96 -17.53
CA ILE A 2 -6.74 8.00 -17.13
C ILE A 2 -6.46 8.15 -15.63
N VAL A 3 -6.65 7.05 -14.89
CA VAL A 3 -6.36 6.98 -13.45
C VAL A 3 -5.21 6.02 -13.22
N LEU A 4 -4.19 6.46 -12.48
CA LEU A 4 -3.14 5.60 -11.95
C LEU A 4 -3.47 5.22 -10.50
N GLY A 5 -3.89 3.99 -10.26
CA GLY A 5 -4.04 3.43 -8.92
C GLY A 5 -2.71 2.89 -8.39
N ILE A 6 -2.36 3.20 -7.14
CA ILE A 6 -1.13 2.76 -6.49
C ILE A 6 -1.43 2.22 -5.10
N THR A 7 -0.93 1.03 -4.79
CA THR A 7 -0.76 0.56 -3.42
C THR A 7 0.72 0.50 -3.07
N GLU A 8 1.07 1.07 -1.91
CA GLU A 8 2.45 1.18 -1.42
C GLU A 8 2.71 0.21 -0.24
N THR A 9 1.80 -0.72 -0.02
CA THR A 9 1.85 -1.68 1.08
C THR A 9 2.66 -2.92 0.70
N HIS A 10 2.48 -4.03 1.43
CA HIS A 10 3.03 -5.32 1.01
C HIS A 10 2.45 -5.69 -0.37
N CYS A 11 3.27 -6.27 -1.25
CA CYS A 11 2.91 -6.48 -2.65
C CYS A 11 2.58 -5.17 -3.39
N ALA A 12 3.47 -4.18 -3.29
CA ALA A 12 3.38 -2.91 -3.99
C ALA A 12 2.96 -3.12 -5.46
N THR A 13 1.93 -2.40 -5.90
CA THR A 13 1.27 -2.66 -7.19
C THR A 13 0.73 -1.36 -7.77
N ALA A 14 0.82 -1.23 -9.09
CA ALA A 14 0.22 -0.16 -9.86
C ALA A 14 -0.85 -0.72 -10.81
N ALA A 15 -1.91 0.05 -11.05
CA ALA A 15 -2.94 -0.26 -12.04
C ALA A 15 -3.33 1.01 -12.81
N ILE A 16 -3.59 0.87 -14.11
CA ILE A 16 -4.07 1.96 -14.95
C ILE A 16 -5.51 1.66 -15.34
N LEU A 17 -6.40 2.62 -15.05
CA LEU A 17 -7.76 2.62 -15.56
C LEU A 17 -7.89 3.66 -16.66
N ARG A 18 -8.62 3.30 -17.71
CA ARG A 18 -9.03 4.19 -18.79
C ARG A 18 -10.53 4.14 -18.94
N ASP A 19 -11.19 5.28 -18.72
CA ASP A 19 -12.63 5.44 -18.89
C ASP A 19 -13.44 4.39 -18.10
N GLY A 20 -13.01 4.10 -16.87
CA GLY A 20 -13.64 3.14 -15.97
C GLY A 20 -13.21 1.68 -16.15
N ALA A 21 -12.45 1.35 -17.20
CA ALA A 21 -11.93 0.00 -17.43
C ALA A 21 -10.47 -0.13 -16.98
N ILE A 22 -10.12 -1.24 -16.32
CA ILE A 22 -8.71 -1.56 -16.02
C ILE A 22 -8.03 -1.99 -17.32
N VAL A 23 -7.01 -1.24 -17.75
CA VAL A 23 -6.25 -1.52 -18.98
C VAL A 23 -4.86 -2.09 -18.70
N GLY A 24 -4.40 -2.04 -17.45
CA GLY A 24 -3.16 -2.68 -17.04
C GLY A 24 -3.03 -2.74 -15.52
N CYS A 25 -2.34 -3.77 -15.02
CA CYS A 25 -2.03 -3.95 -13.60
C CYS A 25 -0.73 -4.74 -13.49
N ALA A 26 0.20 -4.26 -12.67
CA ALA A 26 1.49 -4.89 -12.48
C ALA A 26 1.99 -4.72 -11.04
N SER A 27 2.50 -5.80 -10.46
CA SER A 27 3.09 -5.80 -9.12
C SER A 27 4.61 -5.67 -9.18
N GLU A 28 5.16 -4.84 -8.29
CA GLU A 28 6.58 -4.48 -8.22
C GLU A 28 7.49 -5.72 -8.09
N GLU A 29 7.04 -6.74 -7.34
CA GLU A 29 7.75 -8.02 -7.16
C GLU A 29 8.08 -8.75 -8.48
N ARG A 30 7.32 -8.49 -9.56
CA ARG A 30 7.59 -9.08 -10.88
C ARG A 30 8.87 -8.51 -11.49
N PHE A 31 9.22 -7.27 -11.15
CA PHE A 31 10.39 -6.56 -11.68
C PHE A 31 11.56 -6.61 -10.70
N THR A 32 11.34 -6.37 -9.41
CA THR A 32 12.41 -6.38 -8.41
C THR A 32 12.88 -7.79 -8.05
N ARG A 33 12.06 -8.81 -8.36
CA ARG A 33 12.26 -10.22 -7.99
C ARG A 33 12.34 -10.45 -6.48
N LEU A 34 11.98 -9.44 -5.69
CA LEU A 34 11.75 -9.57 -4.25
C LEU A 34 10.27 -9.91 -4.04
N LYS A 35 10.00 -11.13 -3.57
CA LYS A 35 8.63 -11.59 -3.30
C LYS A 35 7.94 -10.61 -2.35
N ASN A 36 6.72 -10.18 -2.64
CA ASN A 36 5.92 -9.25 -1.84
C ASN A 36 6.58 -7.88 -1.58
N ASP A 37 7.49 -7.42 -2.45
CA ASP A 37 8.17 -6.14 -2.29
C ASP A 37 7.19 -5.01 -1.96
N ALA A 38 7.56 -4.19 -0.97
CA ALA A 38 6.75 -3.12 -0.45
C ALA A 38 7.19 -1.72 -0.90
N GLY A 39 6.40 -0.71 -0.58
CA GLY A 39 6.68 0.70 -0.86
C GLY A 39 6.20 1.13 -2.25
N TYR A 40 6.77 2.21 -2.77
CA TYR A 40 6.31 2.79 -4.03
C TYR A 40 6.69 1.90 -5.26
N PRO A 41 5.71 1.48 -6.09
CA PRO A 41 5.92 0.53 -7.17
C PRO A 41 6.47 1.19 -8.45
N ARG A 42 7.71 1.69 -8.39
CA ARG A 42 8.33 2.46 -9.48
C ARG A 42 8.43 1.66 -10.77
N LEU A 43 8.97 0.44 -10.72
CA LEU A 43 9.21 -0.37 -11.93
C LEU A 43 7.90 -0.82 -12.57
N ALA A 44 6.88 -1.11 -11.77
CA ALA A 44 5.55 -1.44 -12.26
C ALA A 44 4.88 -0.25 -12.96
N VAL A 45 4.97 0.96 -12.38
CA VAL A 45 4.47 2.18 -13.02
C VAL A 45 5.17 2.40 -14.37
N ASP A 46 6.50 2.33 -14.41
CA ASP A 46 7.28 2.50 -15.64
C ASP A 46 6.93 1.47 -16.72
N ALA A 47 6.75 0.20 -16.30
CA ALA A 47 6.37 -0.87 -17.21
C ALA A 47 4.97 -0.63 -17.81
N LEU A 48 3.99 -0.23 -17.00
CA LEU A 48 2.64 0.04 -17.47
C LEU A 48 2.57 1.24 -18.42
N LEU A 49 3.26 2.34 -18.09
CA LEU A 49 3.32 3.51 -18.97
C LEU A 49 3.93 3.16 -20.33
N ARG A 50 5.02 2.41 -20.33
CA ARG A 50 5.66 1.93 -21.57
C ARG A 50 4.76 0.99 -22.38
N GLU A 51 4.18 -0.02 -21.74
CA GLU A 51 3.34 -1.04 -22.40
C GLU A 51 2.08 -0.40 -23.03
N LEU A 52 1.50 0.58 -22.36
CA LEU A 52 0.28 1.27 -22.82
C LEU A 52 0.58 2.50 -23.68
N ALA A 53 1.84 2.75 -24.02
CA ALA A 53 2.30 3.92 -24.76
C ALA A 53 1.81 5.25 -24.18
N LEU A 54 1.80 5.36 -22.84
CA LEU A 54 1.40 6.53 -22.08
C LEU A 54 2.63 7.27 -21.55
N THR A 55 2.46 8.57 -21.35
CA THR A 55 3.39 9.42 -20.62
C THR A 55 2.78 9.85 -19.29
N PRO A 56 3.58 10.31 -18.31
CA PRO A 56 3.04 10.84 -17.07
C PRO A 56 1.99 11.94 -17.26
N ARG A 57 2.11 12.77 -18.32
CA ARG A 57 1.19 13.87 -18.60
C ARG A 57 -0.22 13.41 -18.94
N ASP A 58 -0.36 12.19 -19.44
CA ASP A 58 -1.65 11.59 -19.80
C ASP A 58 -2.45 11.15 -18.55
N ILE A 59 -1.82 11.09 -17.37
CA ILE A 59 -2.46 10.71 -16.12
C ILE A 59 -3.25 11.89 -15.57
N ASP A 60 -4.57 11.76 -15.51
CA ASP A 60 -5.46 12.79 -14.97
C ASP A 60 -5.39 12.82 -13.44
N VAL A 61 -5.34 11.65 -12.81
CA VAL A 61 -5.30 11.51 -11.34
C VAL A 61 -4.53 10.26 -10.92
N VAL A 62 -3.82 10.37 -9.80
CA VAL A 62 -3.17 9.28 -9.08
C VAL A 62 -3.98 8.99 -7.82
N ALA A 63 -4.49 7.76 -7.71
CA ALA A 63 -5.26 7.29 -6.56
C ALA A 63 -4.37 6.41 -5.68
N LEU A 64 -4.05 6.86 -4.47
CA LEU A 64 -3.29 6.09 -3.50
C LEU A 64 -4.23 5.27 -2.60
N ALA A 65 -3.98 3.97 -2.50
CA ALA A 65 -4.73 3.06 -1.64
C ALA A 65 -4.20 3.15 -0.20
N GLY A 66 -5.02 3.71 0.69
CA GLY A 66 -4.70 3.97 2.08
C GLY A 66 -4.33 5.42 2.34
N THR A 67 -4.75 5.94 3.50
CA THR A 67 -4.38 7.28 3.98
C THR A 67 -2.95 7.34 4.52
N ARG A 68 -2.36 6.18 4.82
CA ARG A 68 -1.01 6.04 5.39
C ARG A 68 -0.12 5.16 4.54
N ALA A 69 1.18 5.44 4.57
CA ALA A 69 2.20 4.59 3.97
C ALA A 69 3.39 4.47 4.92
N TYR A 70 4.08 3.34 4.85
CA TYR A 70 5.23 3.05 5.69
C TYR A 70 6.48 2.92 4.83
N ARG A 71 7.64 3.12 5.47
CA ARG A 71 8.89 2.99 4.73
C ARG A 71 9.09 1.57 4.21
N ARG A 72 9.58 1.48 2.97
CA ARG A 72 9.88 0.22 2.27
C ARG A 72 10.83 -0.68 3.07
N ASP A 73 11.89 -0.12 3.64
CA ASP A 73 12.90 -0.86 4.40
C ASP A 73 12.29 -1.55 5.63
N TRP A 74 11.43 -0.85 6.37
CA TRP A 74 10.71 -1.43 7.50
C TRP A 74 9.76 -2.54 7.06
N MET A 75 8.90 -2.30 6.07
CA MET A 75 7.91 -3.29 5.64
C MET A 75 8.57 -4.56 5.06
N ASN A 76 9.60 -4.39 4.23
CA ASN A 76 10.36 -5.52 3.71
C ASN A 76 11.12 -6.27 4.81
N ARG A 77 11.57 -5.59 5.87
CA ARG A 77 12.13 -6.27 7.05
C ARG A 77 11.07 -7.14 7.75
N VAL A 78 9.84 -6.64 7.94
CA VAL A 78 8.72 -7.46 8.47
C VAL A 78 8.45 -8.69 7.60
N LEU A 79 8.55 -8.56 6.27
CA LEU A 79 8.21 -9.64 5.33
C LEU A 79 9.33 -10.66 5.08
N HIS A 80 10.60 -10.27 5.26
CA HIS A 80 11.75 -11.08 4.81
C HIS A 80 12.74 -11.44 5.91
N ASP A 81 12.66 -10.81 7.08
CA ASP A 81 13.44 -11.19 8.25
C ASP A 81 12.53 -11.92 9.24
N ALA A 82 12.67 -13.25 9.29
CA ALA A 82 11.82 -14.10 10.13
C ALA A 82 12.00 -13.82 11.63
N ASP A 83 13.19 -13.42 12.07
CA ASP A 83 13.45 -13.12 13.48
C ASP A 83 12.83 -11.78 13.85
N TYR A 84 12.96 -10.78 12.97
CA TYR A 84 12.25 -9.51 13.14
C TYR A 84 10.73 -9.70 13.11
N ALA A 85 10.20 -10.53 12.20
CA ALA A 85 8.77 -10.82 12.13
C ALA A 85 8.23 -11.47 13.41
N ARG A 86 8.94 -12.46 13.96
CA ARG A 86 8.58 -13.10 15.24
C ARG A 86 8.58 -12.10 16.40
N GLU A 87 9.60 -11.23 16.45
CA GLU A 87 9.65 -10.16 17.45
C GLU A 87 8.48 -9.18 17.28
N TYR A 88 8.22 -8.73 16.05
CA TYR A 88 7.20 -7.74 15.72
C TYR A 88 5.79 -8.22 16.02
N TYR A 89 5.41 -9.41 15.56
CA TYR A 89 4.09 -9.99 15.80
C TYR A 89 3.93 -10.59 17.20
N GLY A 90 5.00 -10.64 18.00
CA GLY A 90 4.99 -11.25 19.33
C GLY A 90 4.70 -12.76 19.31
N VAL A 91 4.85 -13.42 18.16
CA VAL A 91 4.65 -14.88 18.01
C VAL A 91 5.88 -15.59 18.59
N ARG A 92 5.82 -15.89 19.89
CA ARG A 92 6.78 -16.78 20.57
C ARG A 92 6.11 -18.14 20.71
N LEU A 93 6.42 -19.07 19.80
CA LEU A 93 5.86 -20.42 19.90
C LEU A 93 6.54 -21.26 20.98
N GLU A 94 7.83 -21.05 21.28
CA GLU A 94 8.55 -21.73 22.37
C GLU A 94 9.90 -21.04 22.57
N GLU A 95 10.15 -20.42 23.73
CA GLU A 95 11.51 -20.27 24.29
C GLU A 95 11.45 -19.77 25.75
N PRO A 96 12.19 -20.39 26.70
CA PRO A 96 12.16 -19.97 28.09
C PRO A 96 12.81 -18.59 28.23
N ALA A 97 12.17 -17.72 28.99
CA ALA A 97 12.66 -16.38 29.31
C ALA A 97 14.05 -16.44 29.96
N ARG A 98 15.12 -16.25 29.18
CA ARG A 98 16.45 -15.96 29.74
C ARG A 98 16.52 -14.48 30.11
N GLY A 99 16.83 -14.27 31.39
CA GLY A 99 16.80 -13.01 32.10
C GLY A 99 17.73 -11.91 31.57
N LEU A 100 17.63 -10.74 32.22
CA LEU A 100 18.38 -9.49 32.01
C LEU A 100 18.25 -8.76 30.66
N GLY A 101 17.66 -9.35 29.61
CA GLY A 101 17.59 -8.70 28.29
C GLY A 101 16.78 -7.39 28.24
N ARG A 102 15.74 -7.23 29.07
CA ARG A 102 14.80 -6.08 28.97
C ARG A 102 15.41 -4.77 29.47
N THR A 103 16.16 -4.82 30.57
CA THR A 103 16.83 -3.65 31.16
C THR A 103 18.04 -3.23 30.34
N VAL A 104 18.84 -4.20 29.88
CA VAL A 104 19.99 -3.96 28.99
C VAL A 104 19.54 -3.41 27.64
N ARG A 105 18.42 -3.90 27.07
CA ARG A 105 17.82 -3.31 25.85
C ARG A 105 17.36 -1.86 26.05
N LYS A 106 16.71 -1.54 27.18
CA LYS A 106 16.28 -0.16 27.49
C LYS A 106 17.48 0.79 27.65
N LEU A 107 18.57 0.31 28.26
CA LEU A 107 19.78 1.09 28.42
C LEU A 107 20.49 1.29 27.07
N GLY A 108 20.63 0.23 26.26
CA GLY A 108 21.21 0.25 24.92
C GLY A 108 20.51 1.21 23.96
N ALA A 109 19.18 1.32 24.03
CA ALA A 109 18.40 2.30 23.28
C ALA A 109 18.63 3.74 23.72
N ARG A 110 18.85 3.99 25.02
CA ARG A 110 19.19 5.32 25.55
C ARG A 110 20.59 5.78 25.15
N VAL A 111 21.53 4.86 24.97
CA VAL A 111 22.94 5.18 24.63
C VAL A 111 23.25 5.02 23.14
N GLY A 112 22.25 4.87 22.28
CA GLY A 112 22.43 4.77 20.82
C GLY A 112 23.12 3.49 20.34
N LEU A 113 23.26 2.48 21.22
CA LEU A 113 23.85 1.17 20.90
C LEU A 113 22.83 0.16 20.35
N THR A 114 21.58 0.58 20.14
CA THR A 114 20.57 -0.19 19.41
C THR A 114 20.05 0.61 18.22
N ASP A 115 20.06 -0.04 17.05
CA ASP A 115 19.65 0.49 15.74
C ASP A 115 18.37 1.36 15.84
N PRO A 116 18.43 2.66 15.45
CA PRO A 116 17.25 3.53 15.38
C PRO A 116 16.18 3.00 14.41
N ALA A 117 16.49 2.03 13.55
CA ALA A 117 15.55 1.38 12.63
C ALA A 117 14.73 0.22 13.23
N ARG A 118 14.50 0.20 14.56
CA ARG A 118 13.72 -0.87 15.23
C ARG A 118 12.20 -0.75 15.15
N GLY A 119 11.66 0.37 14.63
CA GLY A 119 10.22 0.66 14.70
C GLY A 119 9.50 0.73 13.35
N LYS A 120 8.16 0.60 13.41
CA LYS A 120 7.24 0.94 12.31
C LYS A 120 7.35 2.43 12.02
N VAL A 121 7.96 2.78 10.88
CA VAL A 121 8.16 4.19 10.47
C VAL A 121 7.17 4.55 9.38
N GLU A 122 6.24 5.43 9.72
CA GLU A 122 5.29 6.03 8.80
C GLU A 122 5.98 7.11 7.97
N LEU A 123 5.67 7.18 6.67
CA LEU A 123 6.13 8.27 5.81
C LEU A 123 5.34 9.52 6.15
N SER A 124 6.02 10.68 6.18
CA SER A 124 5.31 11.95 6.20
C SER A 124 4.52 12.10 4.89
N GLU A 125 3.39 12.81 4.92
CA GLU A 125 2.60 13.08 3.72
C GLU A 125 3.47 13.72 2.63
N ARG A 126 4.35 14.65 3.01
CA ARG A 126 5.31 15.27 2.10
C ARG A 126 6.18 14.25 1.39
N ASP A 127 6.79 13.32 2.14
CA ASP A 127 7.72 12.33 1.58
C ASP A 127 6.97 11.31 0.72
N ARG A 128 5.77 10.91 1.15
CA ARG A 128 4.91 10.01 0.38
C ARG A 128 4.51 10.62 -0.97
N LEU A 129 4.04 11.86 -0.96
CA LEU A 129 3.69 12.57 -2.21
C LEU A 129 4.93 12.79 -3.08
N ALA A 130 6.11 13.03 -2.49
CA ALA A 130 7.36 13.18 -3.23
C ALA A 130 7.72 11.93 -4.04
N LEU A 131 7.39 10.71 -3.55
CA LEU A 131 7.61 9.47 -4.32
C LEU A 131 6.88 9.51 -5.67
N VAL A 132 5.69 10.09 -5.72
CA VAL A 132 4.89 10.25 -6.94
C VAL A 132 5.37 11.46 -7.75
N THR A 133 5.50 12.64 -7.13
CA THR A 133 5.82 13.88 -7.86
C THR A 133 7.22 13.85 -8.45
N ASP A 134 8.21 13.31 -7.73
CA ASP A 134 9.59 13.24 -8.20
C ASP A 134 9.75 12.16 -9.28
N HIS A 135 8.90 11.13 -9.26
CA HIS A 135 8.88 10.12 -10.31
C HIS A 135 8.21 10.62 -11.59
N LEU A 136 7.00 11.15 -11.47
CA LEU A 136 6.10 11.39 -12.60
C LEU A 136 6.10 12.86 -13.05
N GLY A 137 6.70 13.77 -12.28
CA GLY A 137 6.65 15.21 -12.55
C GLY A 137 5.24 15.79 -12.49
N LEU A 138 4.33 15.15 -11.75
CA LEU A 138 2.94 15.56 -11.62
C LEU A 138 2.76 16.56 -10.48
N ASP A 139 1.75 17.42 -10.62
CA ASP A 139 1.33 18.31 -9.55
C ASP A 139 0.64 17.53 -8.42
N LYS A 140 0.87 17.94 -7.18
CA LYS A 140 0.29 17.29 -5.99
C LYS A 140 -1.23 17.28 -5.99
N SER A 141 -1.87 18.26 -6.62
CA SER A 141 -3.34 18.32 -6.77
C SER A 141 -3.93 17.17 -7.57
N ARG A 142 -3.10 16.46 -8.36
CA ARG A 142 -3.52 15.25 -9.08
C ARG A 142 -3.43 13.99 -8.22
N ILE A 143 -3.00 14.08 -6.97
CA ILE A 143 -2.82 12.92 -6.10
C ILE A 143 -3.90 12.93 -5.03
N VAL A 144 -4.64 11.83 -4.95
CA VAL A 144 -5.73 11.65 -3.97
C VAL A 144 -5.50 10.34 -3.23
N ALA A 145 -5.55 10.38 -1.90
CA ALA A 145 -5.54 9.19 -1.07
C ALA A 145 -6.97 8.80 -0.68
N TYR A 146 -7.25 7.50 -0.75
CA TYR A 146 -8.52 6.92 -0.33
C TYR A 146 -8.31 5.99 0.87
N ASP A 147 -9.34 5.82 1.69
CA ASP A 147 -9.32 4.84 2.77
C ASP A 147 -9.01 3.43 2.25
N HIS A 148 -8.16 2.70 2.97
CA HIS A 148 -7.66 1.37 2.63
C HIS A 148 -8.79 0.34 2.48
N HIS A 149 -9.74 0.31 3.41
CA HIS A 149 -10.87 -0.62 3.33
C HIS A 149 -11.88 -0.19 2.25
N LEU A 150 -12.02 1.11 2.00
CA LEU A 150 -12.79 1.60 0.85
C LEU A 150 -12.16 1.12 -0.47
N CYS A 151 -10.84 1.15 -0.60
CA CYS A 151 -10.17 0.60 -1.78
C CYS A 151 -10.42 -0.91 -1.94
N HIS A 152 -10.31 -1.68 -0.86
CA HIS A 152 -10.67 -3.10 -0.88
C HIS A 152 -12.14 -3.33 -1.28
N ALA A 153 -13.05 -2.58 -0.68
CA ALA A 153 -14.48 -2.68 -0.96
C ALA A 153 -14.80 -2.29 -2.42
N ALA A 154 -14.20 -1.23 -2.94
CA ALA A 154 -14.37 -0.78 -4.31
C ALA A 154 -13.84 -1.81 -5.31
N ALA A 155 -12.62 -2.33 -5.09
CA ALA A 155 -12.05 -3.36 -5.96
C ALA A 155 -12.92 -4.62 -5.99
N ALA A 156 -13.42 -5.07 -4.83
CA ALA A 156 -14.32 -6.20 -4.74
C ALA A 156 -15.67 -5.93 -5.42
N TYR A 157 -16.32 -4.80 -5.12
CA TYR A 157 -17.64 -4.48 -5.62
C TYR A 157 -17.64 -4.26 -7.14
N TYR A 158 -16.79 -3.37 -7.65
CA TYR A 158 -16.72 -3.05 -9.08
C TYR A 158 -16.11 -4.20 -9.91
N GLY A 159 -15.30 -5.05 -9.30
CA GLY A 159 -14.78 -6.27 -9.94
C GLY A 159 -15.74 -7.48 -9.88
N SER A 160 -16.88 -7.36 -9.19
CA SER A 160 -17.83 -8.46 -9.03
C SER A 160 -18.99 -8.40 -10.02
N PRO A 161 -19.72 -9.52 -10.22
CA PRO A 161 -21.00 -9.51 -10.96
C PRO A 161 -22.10 -8.67 -10.31
N PHE A 162 -21.90 -8.20 -9.07
CA PHE A 162 -22.86 -7.34 -8.36
C PHE A 162 -22.65 -5.85 -8.62
N ALA A 163 -21.64 -5.48 -9.42
CA ALA A 163 -21.40 -4.10 -9.81
C ALA A 163 -22.68 -3.50 -10.43
N GLY A 164 -23.17 -2.42 -9.83
CA GLY A 164 -24.41 -1.75 -10.25
C GLY A 164 -25.66 -2.17 -9.48
N ALA A 165 -25.63 -3.32 -8.79
CA ALA A 165 -26.69 -3.75 -7.89
C ALA A 165 -26.39 -3.36 -6.44
N ARG A 166 -27.41 -3.32 -5.59
CA ARG A 166 -27.20 -3.16 -4.15
C ARG A 166 -26.58 -4.43 -3.58
N ALA A 167 -25.42 -4.30 -2.95
CA ALA A 167 -24.70 -5.42 -2.36
C ALA A 167 -24.13 -5.05 -0.98
N LEU A 168 -24.01 -6.03 -0.09
CA LEU A 168 -23.22 -5.90 1.12
C LEU A 168 -21.77 -6.26 0.80
N VAL A 169 -20.82 -5.44 1.23
CA VAL A 169 -19.39 -5.65 1.00
C VAL A 169 -18.70 -5.76 2.34
N LEU A 170 -18.11 -6.92 2.61
CA LEU A 170 -17.28 -7.19 3.78
C LEU A 170 -15.81 -7.12 3.36
N THR A 171 -15.03 -6.32 4.08
CA THR A 171 -13.56 -6.39 4.01
C THR A 171 -13.04 -6.86 5.36
N ASN A 172 -12.06 -7.75 5.34
CA ASN A 172 -11.44 -8.31 6.53
C ASN A 172 -9.98 -8.62 6.23
N ASP A 173 -9.08 -7.92 6.90
CA ASP A 173 -7.64 -8.07 6.78
C ASP A 173 -6.97 -7.92 8.15
N ASN A 174 -5.63 -7.83 8.17
CA ASN A 174 -4.92 -7.64 9.42
C ASN A 174 -5.09 -6.21 9.97
N ALA A 175 -4.82 -5.21 9.14
CA ALA A 175 -4.93 -3.80 9.49
C ALA A 175 -4.84 -2.92 8.23
N GLY A 176 -5.71 -1.91 8.14
CA GLY A 176 -5.66 -0.80 7.20
C GLY A 176 -5.43 0.54 7.91
N ASP A 177 -6.27 1.54 7.60
CA ASP A 177 -6.23 2.90 8.15
C ASP A 177 -6.81 3.00 9.59
N GLY A 178 -6.39 2.07 10.46
CA GLY A 178 -6.85 1.99 11.85
C GLY A 178 -8.02 1.03 12.10
N LEU A 179 -8.48 0.34 11.06
CA LEU A 179 -9.47 -0.73 11.12
C LEU A 179 -8.84 -2.05 10.64
N CYS A 180 -9.44 -3.18 10.99
CA CYS A 180 -9.09 -4.52 10.46
C CYS A 180 -10.24 -5.16 9.69
N ALA A 181 -11.45 -4.61 9.80
CA ALA A 181 -12.60 -5.05 9.04
C ALA A 181 -13.62 -3.92 8.89
N THR A 182 -14.35 -3.94 7.78
CA THR A 182 -15.51 -3.07 7.58
C THR A 182 -16.64 -3.81 6.89
N VAL A 183 -17.87 -3.40 7.18
CA VAL A 183 -19.07 -3.81 6.44
C VAL A 183 -19.67 -2.55 5.83
N SER A 184 -19.83 -2.54 4.51
CA SER A 184 -20.35 -1.41 3.75
C SER A 184 -21.45 -1.85 2.79
N THR A 185 -22.25 -0.90 2.30
CA THR A 185 -23.26 -1.15 1.26
C THR A 185 -22.78 -0.57 -0.07
N GLY A 186 -22.50 -1.43 -1.03
CA GLY A 186 -22.29 -1.07 -2.43
C GLY A 186 -23.63 -0.77 -3.11
N ARG A 187 -23.65 0.27 -3.92
CA ARG A 187 -24.82 0.69 -4.73
C ARG A 187 -24.31 1.45 -5.95
N ALA A 188 -25.00 1.34 -7.08
CA ALA A 188 -24.70 2.18 -8.23
C ALA A 188 -24.82 3.66 -7.83
N THR A 189 -23.78 4.44 -8.06
CA THR A 189 -23.96 5.85 -8.35
C THR A 189 -24.54 5.91 -9.75
N ALA A 190 -25.68 6.59 -9.95
CA ALA A 190 -26.15 6.86 -11.30
C ALA A 190 -24.97 7.50 -12.06
N CYS A 191 -24.42 6.79 -13.04
CA CYS A 191 -23.58 7.45 -14.03
C CYS A 191 -24.45 8.55 -14.61
N CYS A 192 -24.03 9.81 -14.46
CA CYS A 192 -24.58 10.87 -15.30
C CYS A 192 -24.52 10.35 -16.73
N SER A 193 -25.69 10.09 -17.30
CA SER A 193 -25.86 9.60 -18.65
C SER A 193 -25.29 10.62 -19.62
N ALA A 194 -24.34 10.15 -20.45
CA ALA A 194 -23.86 10.67 -21.74
C ALA A 194 -23.54 12.17 -21.86
#